data_AF-A0AAW5VRK7-F1
#
_entry.id   AF-A0AAW5VRK7-F1
#
_cell.length_a   1.000
_cell.length_b   1.000
_cell.length_c   1.000
_cell.angle_alpha   90.00
_cell.angle_beta   90.00
_cell.angle_gamma   90.00
#
_symmetry.space_group_name_H-M   'P 1'
#
loop_
_entity.id
_entity.type
_entity.pdbx_description
1 polymer ?
#
loop_
_entity_poly.entity_id
_entity_poly.type
_entity_poly.pdbx_seq_one_letter_code
_entity_poly.pdbx_strand_id
1 'polypeptide(L)'
;MSGTQAFEVRNLVFASGERFPVLIDGETGVPDFEVTLYVLTQLRSRNLSASTLTVATRSVMFGSQVLGYMGVDLRNRINQGKLLDLAEFDQLVDSFFWTQEKLRQALSQPTRESAPNRVLSLESVRKSRPVVDSSQIINADTAATRLLYFRDFLKWKVERSLFALATTHENYQRLNSAKEFMVDAINARMPKGSSKNDLDARQGLSSEETALLLESVKLNSDQNPWKPEFIRVRNRLIVHLLLNLGLRKGELLGIKVGDMNLEKNELTIHRRADDVEDPRSIQPNAKTNARILYVDQELASALHAYVVKFRQTVGGAWMPSC
;
A
#
# COMPACT_ATOMS: atom_id res chain seq x y z
N MET A 1 21.99 23.06 0.07
CA MET A 1 22.15 21.71 -0.51
C MET A 1 20.77 21.28 -1.00
N SER A 2 20.51 21.51 -2.29
CA SER A 2 19.22 21.30 -2.94
C SER A 2 19.36 20.11 -3.88
N GLY A 3 19.52 18.92 -3.29
CA GLY A 3 19.41 17.65 -3.99
C GLY A 3 18.01 17.11 -3.70
N THR A 4 17.25 16.83 -4.74
CA THR A 4 15.90 16.29 -4.63
C THR A 4 15.98 14.93 -3.95
N GLN A 5 15.78 14.86 -2.62
CA GLN A 5 15.92 13.62 -1.84
C GLN A 5 15.09 12.49 -2.45
N ALA A 6 15.78 11.59 -3.16
CA ALA A 6 15.17 10.48 -3.85
C ALA A 6 14.87 9.35 -2.84
N PHE A 7 13.82 9.50 -2.03
CA PHE A 7 13.44 8.44 -1.11
C PHE A 7 12.87 7.20 -1.81
N GLU A 8 13.20 6.01 -1.30
CA GLU A 8 12.65 4.73 -1.75
C GLU A 8 12.27 3.86 -0.54
N VAL A 9 11.12 3.18 -0.58
CA VAL A 9 10.77 2.16 0.42
C VAL A 9 11.22 0.79 -0.06
N ARG A 10 12.12 0.15 0.69
CA ARG A 10 12.57 -1.23 0.47
C ARG A 10 12.01 -2.16 1.53
N ASN A 11 11.48 -3.31 1.10
CA ASN A 11 11.01 -4.35 2.01
C ASN A 11 12.13 -5.35 2.25
N LEU A 12 12.65 -5.38 3.48
CA LEU A 12 13.66 -6.34 3.92
C LEU A 12 12.98 -7.62 4.42
N VAL A 13 13.67 -8.75 4.24
CA VAL A 13 13.30 -10.05 4.81
C VAL A 13 14.41 -10.44 5.77
N PHE A 14 14.10 -10.56 7.06
CA PHE A 14 15.07 -11.00 8.07
C PHE A 14 15.21 -12.52 8.06
N ALA A 15 16.27 -13.03 8.70
CA ALA A 15 16.50 -14.48 8.82
C ALA A 15 15.35 -15.22 9.53
N SER A 16 14.59 -14.52 10.36
CA SER A 16 13.36 -15.03 11.00
C SER A 16 12.16 -15.14 10.06
N GLY A 17 12.27 -14.69 8.80
CA GLY A 17 11.15 -14.57 7.85
C GLY A 17 10.36 -13.27 7.98
N GLU A 18 10.62 -12.49 9.04
CA GLU A 18 9.97 -11.19 9.27
C GLU A 18 10.23 -10.21 8.13
N ARG A 19 9.15 -9.59 7.66
CA ARG A 19 9.20 -8.60 6.58
C ARG A 19 9.02 -7.20 7.12
N PHE A 20 10.01 -6.35 6.88
CA PHE A 20 10.04 -5.00 7.43
C PHE A 20 10.33 -3.94 6.36
N PRO A 21 9.46 -2.92 6.18
CA PRO A 21 9.72 -1.82 5.26
C PRO A 21 10.70 -0.81 5.87
N VAL A 22 11.67 -0.40 5.09
CA VAL A 22 12.65 0.62 5.45
C VAL A 22 12.61 1.73 4.41
N LEU A 23 12.54 2.97 4.88
CA LEU A 23 12.71 4.14 4.02
C LEU A 23 14.21 4.39 3.82
N ILE A 24 14.66 4.35 2.58
CA ILE A 24 16.06 4.56 2.20
C ILE A 24 16.17 5.93 1.52
N ASP A 25 17.14 6.72 1.96
CA ASP A 25 17.57 7.91 1.25
C ASP A 25 18.34 7.50 -0.01
N GLY A 26 17.88 7.91 -1.19
CA GLY A 26 18.45 7.46 -2.45
C GLY A 26 19.78 8.10 -2.83
N GLU A 27 20.20 9.17 -2.16
CA GLU A 27 21.52 9.77 -2.37
C GLU A 27 22.58 9.04 -1.55
N THR A 28 22.27 8.76 -0.28
CA THR A 28 23.20 8.14 0.67
C THR A 28 23.11 6.61 0.71
N GLY A 29 21.97 6.04 0.32
CA GLY A 29 21.66 4.62 0.47
C GLY A 29 21.37 4.20 1.91
N VAL A 30 21.29 5.15 2.84
CA VAL A 30 21.13 4.89 4.28
C VAL A 30 19.65 4.91 4.69
N PRO A 31 19.20 4.06 5.62
CA PRO A 31 17.88 4.16 6.22
C PRO A 31 17.61 5.50 6.90
N ASP A 32 16.43 6.07 6.66
CA ASP A 32 15.96 7.21 7.43
C ASP A 32 15.70 6.78 8.89
N PHE A 33 16.48 7.37 9.80
CA PHE A 33 16.47 7.01 11.21
C PHE A 33 15.11 7.28 11.88
N GLU A 34 14.50 8.44 11.63
CA GLU A 34 13.26 8.83 12.31
C GLU A 34 12.08 8.00 11.82
N VAL A 35 11.99 7.76 10.51
CA VAL A 35 10.94 6.92 9.94
C VAL A 35 11.11 5.48 10.40
N THR A 36 12.34 4.94 10.41
CA THR A 36 12.61 3.59 10.91
C THR A 36 12.19 3.44 12.37
N LEU A 37 12.57 4.42 13.21
CA LEU A 37 12.25 4.40 14.63
C LEU A 37 10.74 4.54 14.89
N TYR A 38 10.04 5.38 14.11
CA TYR A 38 8.59 5.48 14.16
C TYR A 38 7.92 4.15 13.82
N VAL A 39 8.30 3.54 12.69
CA VAL A 39 7.69 2.28 12.23
C VAL A 39 7.95 1.17 13.25
N LEU A 40 9.16 1.08 13.83
CA LEU A 40 9.47 0.10 14.88
C LEU A 40 8.63 0.32 16.16
N THR A 41 8.65 1.55 16.70
CA THR A 41 8.12 1.82 18.04
C THR A 41 6.61 2.05 18.07
N GLN A 42 6.02 2.58 17.01
CA GLN A 42 4.60 2.96 16.98
C GLN A 42 3.74 1.96 16.21
N LEU A 43 4.31 1.29 15.21
CA LEU A 43 3.53 0.43 14.31
C LEU A 43 3.85 -1.05 14.51
N ARG A 44 5.13 -1.43 14.54
CA ARG A 44 5.52 -2.83 14.69
C ARG A 44 5.25 -3.35 16.09
N SER A 45 5.49 -2.55 17.13
CA SER A 45 5.15 -2.87 18.53
C SER A 45 3.66 -3.24 18.75
N ARG A 46 2.77 -2.76 17.86
CA ARG A 46 1.34 -3.07 17.85
C ARG A 46 1.00 -4.33 17.02
N ASN A 47 2.01 -5.09 16.60
CA ASN A 47 1.88 -6.29 15.77
C ASN A 47 1.12 -6.05 14.44
N LEU A 48 1.29 -4.86 13.84
CA LEU A 48 0.72 -4.59 12.52
C LEU A 48 1.40 -5.45 11.44
N SER A 49 0.61 -5.83 10.42
CA SER A 49 1.09 -6.64 9.30
C SER A 49 2.16 -5.93 8.48
N ALA A 50 3.09 -6.67 7.87
CA ALA A 50 4.11 -6.11 6.98
C ALA A 50 3.52 -5.23 5.85
N SER A 51 2.35 -5.62 5.30
CA SER A 51 1.65 -4.80 4.31
C SER A 51 1.17 -3.47 4.87
N THR A 52 0.67 -3.44 6.11
CA THR A 52 0.24 -2.22 6.79
C THR A 52 1.42 -1.32 7.08
N LEU A 53 2.54 -1.88 7.58
CA LEU A 53 3.78 -1.14 7.78
C LEU A 53 4.27 -0.51 6.47
N THR A 54 4.18 -1.25 5.36
CA THR A 54 4.62 -0.76 4.04
C THR A 54 3.77 0.43 3.60
N VAL A 55 2.44 0.35 3.78
CA VAL A 55 1.53 1.46 3.46
C VAL A 55 1.84 2.68 4.32
N ALA A 56 2.06 2.50 5.62
CA ALA A 56 2.42 3.60 6.52
C ALA A 56 3.76 4.25 6.12
N THR A 57 4.80 3.44 5.90
CA THR A 57 6.14 3.92 5.50
C THR A 57 6.10 4.69 4.18
N ARG A 58 5.35 4.20 3.18
CA ARG A 58 5.15 4.92 1.91
C ARG A 58 4.35 6.21 2.07
N SER A 59 3.41 6.25 2.99
CA SER A 59 2.64 7.46 3.29
C SER A 59 3.51 8.51 3.94
N VAL A 60 4.40 8.09 4.85
CA VAL A 60 5.41 8.96 5.46
C VAL A 60 6.41 9.47 4.42
N MET A 61 6.93 8.59 3.56
CA MET A 61 7.79 8.98 2.42
C MET A 61 7.12 10.05 1.56
N PHE A 62 5.87 9.82 1.15
CA PHE A 62 5.13 10.75 0.30
C PHE A 62 4.98 12.11 0.99
N GLY A 63 4.56 12.13 2.26
CA GLY A 63 4.42 13.37 3.02
C GLY A 63 5.74 14.12 3.21
N SER A 64 6.84 13.42 3.49
CA SER A 64 8.18 14.02 3.57
C SER A 64 8.61 14.64 2.23
N GLN A 65 8.32 13.98 1.11
CA GLN A 65 8.57 14.51 -0.23
C GLN A 65 7.72 15.74 -0.54
N VAL A 66 6.45 15.77 -0.10
CA VAL A 66 5.60 16.97 -0.23
C VAL A 66 6.14 18.13 0.60
N LEU A 67 6.59 17.89 1.83
CA LEU A 67 7.24 18.94 2.64
C LEU A 67 8.50 19.47 1.96
N GLY A 68 9.30 18.59 1.35
CA GLY A 68 10.46 18.98 0.55
C GLY A 68 10.08 19.83 -0.66
N TYR A 69 9.02 19.47 -1.39
CA TYR A 69 8.47 20.25 -2.49
C TYR A 69 7.99 21.65 -2.04
N MET A 70 7.39 21.75 -0.86
CA MET A 70 6.95 23.01 -0.27
C MET A 70 8.11 23.84 0.33
N GLY A 71 9.34 23.31 0.37
CA GLY A 71 10.48 23.97 0.99
C GLY A 71 10.39 24.06 2.52
N VAL A 72 9.60 23.19 3.16
CA VAL A 72 9.38 23.21 4.61
C VAL A 72 10.46 22.40 5.33
N ASP A 73 11.33 23.09 6.07
CA ASP A 73 12.23 22.46 7.04
C ASP A 73 11.50 22.25 8.38
N LEU A 74 10.86 21.08 8.51
CA LEU A 74 10.12 20.72 9.71
C LEU A 74 11.00 20.64 10.96
N ARG A 75 12.28 20.23 10.83
CA ARG A 75 13.18 20.08 11.98
C ARG A 75 13.50 21.45 12.58
N ASN A 76 13.86 22.41 11.74
CA ASN A 76 14.13 23.78 12.19
C ASN A 76 12.87 24.42 12.81
N ARG A 77 11.70 24.22 12.20
CA ARG A 77 10.44 24.76 12.73
C ARG A 77 10.07 24.17 14.08
N ILE A 78 10.19 22.86 14.28
CA ILE A 78 9.95 22.22 15.57
C ILE A 78 10.83 22.83 16.67
N ASN A 79 12.12 23.06 16.39
CA ASN A 79 13.05 23.70 17.34
C ASN A 79 12.62 25.13 17.71
N GLN A 80 11.98 25.85 16.78
CA GLN A 80 11.41 27.18 16.98
C GLN A 80 10.00 27.16 17.60
N GLY A 81 9.45 25.99 17.93
CA GLY A 81 8.09 25.84 18.45
C GLY A 81 6.99 26.10 17.42
N LYS A 82 7.28 25.94 16.12
CA LYS A 82 6.38 26.15 14.99
C LYS A 82 6.19 24.85 14.19
N LEU A 83 5.09 24.76 13.44
CA LEU A 83 4.83 23.70 12.47
C LEU A 83 4.46 24.33 11.12
N LEU A 84 3.38 23.88 10.48
CA LEU A 84 2.86 24.46 9.24
C LEU A 84 1.89 25.60 9.57
N ASP A 85 1.86 26.61 8.71
CA ASP A 85 0.80 27.61 8.72
C ASP A 85 -0.47 27.10 8.00
N LEU A 86 -1.55 27.88 8.04
CA LEU A 86 -2.83 27.47 7.47
C LEU A 86 -2.77 27.24 5.94
N ALA A 87 -2.04 28.08 5.21
CA ALA A 87 -1.93 27.97 3.76
C ALA A 87 -1.11 26.75 3.36
N GLU A 88 -0.03 26.49 4.09
CA GLU A 88 0.78 25.28 3.95
C GLU A 88 -0.02 24.02 4.29
N PHE A 89 -0.92 24.08 5.29
CA PHE A 89 -1.81 22.95 5.58
C PHE A 89 -2.76 22.63 4.43
N ASP A 90 -3.37 23.65 3.84
CA ASP A 90 -4.28 23.45 2.70
C ASP A 90 -3.50 22.88 1.50
N GLN A 91 -2.32 23.43 1.20
CA GLN A 91 -1.43 22.91 0.15
C GLN A 91 -0.97 21.47 0.42
N LEU A 92 -0.64 21.15 1.68
CA LEU A 92 -0.26 19.80 2.08
C LEU A 92 -1.41 18.85 1.75
N VAL A 93 -2.60 19.10 2.27
CA VAL A 93 -3.76 18.23 2.08
C VAL A 93 -4.09 18.05 0.59
N ASP A 94 -4.07 19.11 -0.20
CA ASP A 94 -4.31 19.03 -1.65
C ASP A 94 -3.26 18.17 -2.36
N SER A 95 -2.01 18.22 -1.91
CA SER A 95 -0.91 17.41 -2.48
C SER A 95 -1.07 15.92 -2.18
N PHE A 96 -1.78 15.54 -1.12
CA PHE A 96 -2.04 14.13 -0.80
C PHE A 96 -2.95 13.43 -1.79
N PHE A 97 -3.66 14.18 -2.64
CA PHE A 97 -4.41 13.63 -3.77
C PHE A 97 -3.55 13.33 -5.00
N TRP A 98 -2.27 13.72 -5.03
CA TRP A 98 -1.42 13.49 -6.18
C TRP A 98 -0.93 12.05 -6.27
N THR A 99 -0.68 11.58 -7.49
CA THR A 99 0.09 10.36 -7.71
C THR A 99 1.56 10.57 -7.32
N GLN A 100 2.26 9.45 -7.05
CA GLN A 100 3.71 9.50 -6.80
C GLN A 100 4.46 10.10 -8.00
N GLU A 101 3.99 9.79 -9.21
CA GLU A 101 4.58 10.28 -10.46
C GLU A 101 4.44 11.80 -10.60
N LYS A 102 3.24 12.34 -10.31
CA LYS A 102 3.03 13.80 -10.32
C LYS A 102 3.95 14.52 -9.33
N LEU A 103 4.09 13.99 -8.11
CA LEU A 103 5.00 14.58 -7.11
C LEU A 103 6.46 14.50 -7.58
N ARG A 104 6.88 13.38 -8.19
CA ARG A 104 8.22 13.22 -8.76
C ARG A 104 8.50 14.26 -9.86
N GLN A 105 7.53 14.50 -10.74
CA GLN A 105 7.63 15.52 -11.79
C GLN A 105 7.73 16.92 -11.19
N ALA A 106 6.91 17.24 -10.19
CA ALA A 106 6.94 18.53 -9.50
C ALA A 106 8.28 18.79 -8.80
N LEU A 107 8.85 17.77 -8.16
CA LEU A 107 10.17 17.81 -7.52
C LEU A 107 11.35 17.90 -8.49
N SER A 108 11.16 17.50 -9.76
CA SER A 108 12.19 17.54 -10.80
C SER A 108 12.22 18.86 -11.57
N GLN A 109 11.17 19.69 -11.45
CA GLN A 109 11.16 21.01 -12.08
C GLN A 109 12.05 21.99 -11.28
N PRO A 110 12.89 22.81 -11.94
CA PRO A 110 13.64 23.84 -11.25
C PRO A 110 12.65 24.77 -10.53
N THR A 111 12.95 25.09 -9.28
CA THR A 111 12.11 25.88 -8.38
C THR A 111 11.66 27.15 -9.12
N ARG A 112 10.38 27.23 -9.49
CA ARG A 112 9.83 28.50 -9.96
C ARG A 112 9.90 29.44 -8.78
N GLU A 113 10.75 30.46 -8.88
CA GLU A 113 10.71 31.61 -7.98
C GLU A 113 9.24 32.04 -7.84
N SER A 114 8.78 32.20 -6.60
CA SER A 114 7.41 32.57 -6.28
C SER A 114 6.97 33.74 -7.14
N ALA A 115 6.10 33.47 -8.13
CA ALA A 115 5.50 34.52 -8.91
C ALA A 115 4.78 35.49 -7.95
N PRO A 116 4.90 36.81 -8.13
CA PRO A 116 4.26 37.78 -7.24
C PRO A 116 2.76 37.48 -7.17
N ASN A 117 2.22 37.60 -5.97
CA ASN A 117 0.86 37.26 -5.57
C ASN A 117 -0.16 37.95 -6.50
N ARG A 118 -0.49 37.32 -7.63
CA ARG A 118 -1.42 37.85 -8.61
C ARG A 118 -2.81 37.45 -8.13
N VAL A 119 -3.52 38.40 -7.53
CA VAL A 119 -4.93 38.26 -7.18
C VAL A 119 -5.69 37.95 -8.47
N LEU A 120 -6.01 36.67 -8.69
CA LEU A 120 -6.86 36.23 -9.78
C LEU A 120 -8.31 36.36 -9.32
N SER A 121 -9.15 36.97 -10.15
CA SER A 121 -10.59 37.02 -9.90
C SER A 121 -11.16 35.61 -9.75
N LEU A 122 -12.01 35.39 -8.75
CA LEU A 122 -12.70 34.12 -8.53
C LEU A 122 -13.51 33.66 -9.76
N GLU A 123 -13.89 34.60 -10.65
CA GLU A 123 -14.60 34.32 -11.89
C GLU A 123 -13.70 33.74 -13.01
N SER A 124 -12.41 34.10 -13.05
CA SER A 124 -11.47 33.52 -14.02
C SER A 124 -11.03 32.09 -13.63
N VAL A 125 -11.04 31.78 -12.33
CA VAL A 125 -10.79 30.43 -11.79
C VAL A 125 -11.96 29.49 -12.08
N ARG A 126 -13.21 29.97 -12.06
CA ARG A 126 -14.39 29.15 -12.45
C ARG A 126 -14.44 28.85 -13.95
N LYS A 127 -13.99 29.78 -14.81
CA LYS A 127 -13.97 29.61 -16.28
C LYS A 127 -12.79 28.79 -16.79
N SER A 128 -11.79 28.57 -15.95
CA SER A 128 -10.64 27.71 -16.22
C SER A 128 -10.59 26.60 -15.18
N ARG A 129 -11.60 25.72 -15.12
CA ARG A 129 -11.32 24.39 -14.57
C ARG A 129 -10.27 23.78 -15.50
N PRO A 130 -9.02 23.57 -15.05
CA PRO A 130 -8.13 22.73 -15.82
C PRO A 130 -8.88 21.41 -15.97
N VAL A 131 -8.87 20.82 -17.16
CA VAL A 131 -9.19 19.40 -17.27
C VAL A 131 -8.18 18.72 -16.35
N VAL A 132 -8.62 18.39 -15.14
CA VAL A 132 -7.79 17.74 -14.15
C VAL A 132 -7.51 16.39 -14.75
N ASP A 133 -6.28 16.19 -15.21
CA ASP A 133 -5.83 14.91 -15.71
C ASP A 133 -6.02 13.88 -14.58
N SER A 134 -7.10 13.11 -14.68
CA SER A 134 -7.52 12.16 -13.67
C SER A 134 -6.49 11.05 -13.49
N SER A 135 -5.57 10.88 -14.44
CA SER A 135 -4.44 9.95 -14.33
C SER A 135 -3.43 10.35 -13.25
N GLN A 136 -3.42 11.63 -12.84
CA GLN A 136 -2.48 12.16 -11.86
C GLN A 136 -3.08 12.37 -10.47
N ILE A 137 -4.34 11.97 -10.26
CA ILE A 137 -5.04 12.04 -8.97
C ILE A 137 -5.40 10.64 -8.47
N ILE A 138 -5.24 10.42 -7.17
CA ILE A 138 -5.65 9.19 -6.49
C ILE A 138 -7.05 9.33 -5.88
N ASN A 139 -7.69 8.19 -5.60
CA ASN A 139 -9.00 8.19 -4.94
C ASN A 139 -8.93 8.71 -3.49
N ALA A 140 -10.08 9.16 -3.00
CA ALA A 140 -10.26 9.74 -1.66
C ALA A 140 -9.79 8.80 -0.54
N ASP A 141 -10.09 7.50 -0.63
CA ASP A 141 -9.71 6.52 0.40
C ASP A 141 -8.18 6.36 0.51
N THR A 142 -7.47 6.38 -0.62
CA THR A 142 -6.01 6.30 -0.65
C THR A 142 -5.40 7.59 -0.12
N ALA A 143 -5.95 8.74 -0.48
CA ALA A 143 -5.50 10.04 0.03
C ALA A 143 -5.71 10.12 1.56
N ALA A 144 -6.89 9.69 2.04
CA ALA A 144 -7.20 9.61 3.47
C ALA A 144 -6.24 8.68 4.22
N THR A 145 -5.94 7.50 3.66
CA THR A 145 -4.98 6.56 4.25
C THR A 145 -3.58 7.17 4.34
N ARG A 146 -3.13 7.86 3.27
CA ARG A 146 -1.82 8.52 3.29
C ARG A 146 -1.77 9.64 4.33
N LEU A 147 -2.80 10.49 4.37
CA LEU A 147 -2.92 11.59 5.34
C LEU A 147 -2.93 11.05 6.77
N LEU A 148 -3.67 9.98 7.04
CA LEU A 148 -3.76 9.34 8.35
C LEU A 148 -2.38 8.96 8.88
N TYR A 149 -1.62 8.18 8.11
CA TYR A 149 -0.29 7.70 8.54
C TYR A 149 0.73 8.84 8.61
N PHE A 150 0.66 9.81 7.72
CA PHE A 150 1.56 10.96 7.77
C PHE A 150 1.27 11.86 8.97
N ARG A 151 0.00 12.14 9.27
CA ARG A 151 -0.43 12.87 10.47
C ARG A 151 0.08 12.20 11.74
N ASP A 152 -0.06 10.88 11.85
CA ASP A 152 0.39 10.13 13.02
C ASP A 152 1.91 10.16 13.18
N PHE A 153 2.65 10.12 12.06
CA PHE A 153 4.09 10.32 12.08
C PHE A 153 4.49 11.73 12.54
N LEU A 154 3.85 12.78 12.00
CA LEU A 154 4.10 14.16 12.41
C LEU A 154 3.82 14.37 13.90
N LYS A 155 2.67 13.86 14.38
CA LYS A 155 2.30 13.89 15.79
C LYS A 155 3.40 13.24 16.64
N TRP A 156 3.82 12.01 16.31
CA TRP A 156 4.87 11.31 17.02
C TRP A 156 6.20 12.07 17.03
N LYS A 157 6.60 12.66 15.88
CA LYS A 157 7.84 13.43 15.76
C LYS A 157 7.84 14.66 16.67
N VAL A 158 6.70 15.36 16.75
CA VAL A 158 6.53 16.50 17.65
C VAL A 158 6.50 16.08 19.11
N GLU A 159 5.78 15.01 19.45
CA GLU A 159 5.74 14.47 20.82
C GLU A 159 7.12 14.06 21.31
N ARG A 160 7.91 13.38 20.48
CA ARG A 160 9.31 13.05 20.78
C ARG A 160 10.14 14.30 21.10
N SER A 161 9.92 15.38 20.36
CA SER A 161 10.61 16.66 20.58
C SER A 161 10.14 17.35 21.87
N LEU A 162 8.84 17.30 22.18
CA LEU A 162 8.26 17.78 23.43
C LEU A 162 8.81 17.02 24.64
N PHE A 163 8.97 15.70 24.56
CA PHE A 163 9.57 14.90 25.63
C PHE A 163 11.03 15.24 25.90
N ALA A 164 11.77 15.70 24.89
CA ALA A 164 13.14 16.15 25.05
C ALA A 164 13.24 17.58 25.63
N LEU A 165 12.16 18.36 25.56
CA LEU A 165 12.08 19.72 26.10
C LEU A 165 11.63 19.70 27.56
N ALA A 166 12.21 20.55 28.39
CA ALA A 166 11.65 20.83 29.71
C ALA A 166 10.25 21.45 29.54
N THR A 167 9.29 21.06 30.38
CA THR A 167 7.91 21.61 30.34
C THR A 167 7.85 23.11 30.59
N THR A 168 8.88 23.67 31.23
CA THR A 168 9.07 25.10 31.50
C THR A 168 9.64 25.87 30.30
N HIS A 169 10.07 25.18 29.24
CA HIS A 169 10.65 25.81 28.07
C HIS A 169 9.59 26.64 27.31
N GLU A 170 9.95 27.85 26.89
CA GLU A 170 9.03 28.81 26.25
C GLU A 170 8.32 28.23 25.01
N ASN A 171 9.01 27.38 24.26
CA ASN A 171 8.47 26.74 23.06
C ASN A 171 7.59 25.50 23.34
N TYR A 172 7.59 24.94 24.56
CA TYR A 172 6.83 23.72 24.87
C TYR A 172 5.33 23.91 24.61
N GLN A 173 4.74 24.96 25.19
CA GLN A 173 3.31 25.25 25.02
C GLN A 173 2.95 25.61 23.58
N ARG A 174 3.79 26.41 22.90
CA ARG A 174 3.58 26.77 21.49
C ARG A 174 3.55 25.55 20.60
N LEU A 175 4.55 24.66 20.76
CA LEU A 175 4.68 23.46 19.96
C LEU A 175 3.55 22.47 20.24
N ASN A 176 3.15 22.31 21.51
CA ASN A 176 2.04 21.44 21.87
C ASN A 176 0.71 21.95 21.27
N SER A 177 0.44 23.25 21.34
CA SER A 177 -0.75 23.86 20.71
C SER A 177 -0.72 23.73 19.18
N ALA A 178 0.43 23.95 18.55
CA ALA A 178 0.59 23.76 17.10
C ALA A 178 0.33 22.32 16.68
N LYS A 179 0.77 21.34 17.49
CA LYS A 179 0.53 19.91 17.27
C LYS A 179 -0.95 19.56 17.34
N GLU A 180 -1.68 20.03 18.36
CA GLU A 180 -3.12 19.77 18.45
C GLU A 180 -3.88 20.40 17.26
N PHE A 181 -3.56 21.66 16.94
CA PHE A 181 -4.13 22.34 15.77
C PHE A 181 -3.88 21.59 14.47
N MET A 182 -2.65 21.11 14.24
CA MET A 182 -2.29 20.29 13.08
C MET A 182 -3.15 19.04 12.96
N VAL A 183 -3.28 18.30 14.06
CA VAL A 183 -4.04 17.04 14.10
C VAL A 183 -5.51 17.32 13.76
N ASP A 184 -6.10 18.34 14.37
CA ASP A 184 -7.49 18.73 14.11
C ASP A 184 -7.70 19.24 12.69
N ALA A 185 -6.78 20.05 12.18
CA ALA A 185 -6.83 20.59 10.82
C ALA A 185 -6.78 19.50 9.75
N ILE A 186 -5.90 18.51 9.93
CA ILE A 186 -5.84 17.34 9.04
C ILE A 186 -7.12 16.52 9.21
N ASN A 187 -7.57 16.25 10.43
CA ASN A 187 -8.77 15.46 10.69
C ASN A 187 -10.02 16.03 10.02
N ALA A 188 -10.20 17.35 10.09
CA ALA A 188 -11.33 18.06 9.49
C ALA A 188 -11.32 18.00 7.96
N ARG A 189 -10.13 17.88 7.34
CA ARG A 189 -9.94 17.86 5.89
C ARG A 189 -9.74 16.46 5.32
N MET A 190 -9.59 15.44 6.16
CA MET A 190 -9.48 14.06 5.69
C MET A 190 -10.72 13.73 4.86
N PRO A 191 -10.54 13.18 3.64
CA PRO A 191 -11.66 12.74 2.84
C PRO A 191 -12.46 11.72 3.63
N LYS A 192 -13.75 12.00 3.84
CA LYS A 192 -14.66 10.99 4.37
C LYS A 192 -14.83 9.95 3.28
N GLY A 193 -14.63 8.68 3.62
CA GLY A 193 -14.76 7.59 2.65
C GLY A 193 -16.08 7.74 1.90
N SER A 194 -16.06 7.59 0.58
CA SER A 194 -17.32 7.54 -0.14
C SER A 194 -18.09 6.36 0.42
N SER A 195 -19.27 6.61 0.98
CA SER A 195 -20.31 5.60 0.97
C SER A 195 -20.37 5.14 -0.48
N LYS A 196 -19.87 3.94 -0.78
CA LYS A 196 -19.93 3.40 -2.13
C LYS A 196 -21.41 3.39 -2.48
N ASN A 197 -21.82 4.27 -3.39
CA ASN A 197 -23.18 4.26 -3.89
C ASN A 197 -23.45 2.86 -4.44
N ASP A 198 -24.70 2.40 -4.37
CA ASP A 198 -25.07 1.04 -4.80
C ASP A 198 -24.67 0.76 -6.27
N LEU A 199 -24.58 1.83 -7.09
CA LEU A 199 -24.09 1.80 -8.47
C LEU A 199 -22.58 1.50 -8.62
N ASP A 200 -21.77 1.77 -7.59
CA ASP A 200 -20.32 1.46 -7.50
C ASP A 200 -20.05 0.18 -6.68
N ALA A 201 -21.10 -0.60 -6.37
CA ALA A 201 -20.94 -1.89 -5.73
C ALA A 201 -20.12 -2.83 -6.62
N ARG A 202 -19.38 -3.76 -6.01
CA ARG A 202 -18.63 -4.77 -6.76
C ARG A 202 -19.61 -5.63 -7.54
N GLN A 203 -19.62 -5.47 -8.86
CA GLN A 203 -20.38 -6.34 -9.76
C GLN A 203 -19.64 -7.69 -9.89
N GLY A 204 -20.38 -8.77 -9.70
CA GLY A 204 -19.93 -10.11 -10.06
C GLY A 204 -20.09 -10.32 -11.57
N LEU A 205 -19.49 -11.39 -12.10
CA LEU A 205 -19.72 -11.81 -13.48
C LEU A 205 -21.16 -12.28 -13.63
N SER A 206 -21.79 -11.96 -14.76
CA SER A 206 -23.06 -12.55 -15.18
C SER A 206 -22.89 -14.05 -15.47
N SER A 207 -24.00 -14.77 -15.58
CA SER A 207 -23.98 -16.19 -15.98
C SER A 207 -23.36 -16.37 -17.37
N GLU A 208 -23.65 -15.47 -18.30
CA GLU A 208 -23.14 -15.46 -19.67
C GLU A 208 -21.63 -15.15 -19.69
N GLU A 209 -21.20 -14.16 -18.92
CA GLU A 209 -19.78 -13.81 -18.79
C GLU A 209 -18.97 -14.94 -18.13
N THR A 210 -19.54 -15.62 -17.15
CA THR A 210 -18.92 -16.77 -16.49
C THR A 210 -18.78 -17.94 -17.47
N ALA A 211 -19.82 -18.23 -18.25
CA ALA A 211 -19.77 -19.25 -19.30
C ALA A 211 -18.70 -18.93 -20.35
N LEU A 212 -18.64 -17.68 -20.82
CA LEU A 212 -17.64 -17.22 -21.78
C LEU A 212 -16.21 -17.35 -21.22
N LEU A 213 -16.00 -16.94 -19.96
CA LEU A 213 -14.72 -17.08 -19.29
C LEU A 213 -14.30 -18.56 -19.23
N LEU A 214 -15.20 -19.45 -18.79
CA LEU A 214 -14.91 -20.88 -18.69
C LEU A 214 -14.61 -21.51 -20.05
N GLU A 215 -15.28 -21.08 -21.13
CA GLU A 215 -15.00 -21.51 -22.50
C GLU A 215 -13.60 -21.07 -22.95
N SER A 216 -13.24 -19.81 -22.67
CA SER A 216 -11.94 -19.23 -23.06
C SER A 216 -10.74 -19.92 -22.39
N VAL A 217 -10.92 -20.47 -21.19
CA VAL A 217 -9.83 -21.12 -20.44
C VAL A 217 -9.75 -22.63 -20.64
N LYS A 218 -10.61 -23.23 -21.48
CA LYS A 218 -10.47 -24.64 -21.86
C LYS A 218 -9.11 -24.90 -22.50
N LEU A 219 -8.54 -26.08 -22.25
CA LEU A 219 -7.18 -26.44 -22.69
C LEU A 219 -7.04 -26.45 -24.22
N ASN A 220 -8.09 -26.90 -24.91
CA ASN A 220 -8.13 -27.05 -26.36
C ASN A 220 -8.84 -25.87 -27.07
N SER A 221 -9.15 -24.80 -26.35
CA SER A 221 -9.81 -23.64 -26.95
C SER A 221 -8.80 -22.80 -27.74
N ASP A 222 -9.17 -22.43 -28.97
CA ASP A 222 -8.40 -21.51 -29.81
C ASP A 222 -8.41 -20.08 -29.24
N GLN A 223 -9.38 -19.76 -28.39
CA GLN A 223 -9.50 -18.48 -27.69
C GLN A 223 -8.67 -18.42 -26.41
N ASN A 224 -7.96 -19.49 -26.05
CA ASN A 224 -7.13 -19.50 -24.86
C ASN A 224 -5.91 -18.58 -25.04
N PRO A 225 -5.77 -17.52 -24.23
CA PRO A 225 -4.72 -16.52 -24.43
C PRO A 225 -3.33 -17.05 -24.09
N TRP A 226 -3.22 -18.17 -23.38
CA TRP A 226 -1.94 -18.75 -22.98
C TRP A 226 -1.50 -19.80 -23.98
N LYS A 227 -0.24 -19.78 -24.40
CA LYS A 227 0.30 -20.73 -25.39
C LYS A 227 0.86 -22.01 -24.75
N PRO A 228 1.73 -21.95 -23.72
CA PRO A 228 2.31 -23.15 -23.14
C PRO A 228 1.28 -23.97 -22.37
N GLU A 229 1.27 -25.29 -22.57
CA GLU A 229 0.33 -26.22 -21.92
C GLU A 229 0.32 -26.07 -20.40
N PHE A 230 1.51 -26.04 -19.78
CA PHE A 230 1.65 -25.81 -18.34
C PHE A 230 0.90 -24.56 -17.84
N ILE A 231 1.04 -23.45 -18.57
CA ILE A 231 0.39 -22.18 -18.20
C ILE A 231 -1.12 -22.27 -18.40
N ARG A 232 -1.59 -22.94 -19.47
CA ARG A 232 -3.03 -23.19 -19.69
C ARG A 232 -3.63 -23.98 -18.53
N VAL A 233 -3.01 -25.09 -18.15
CA VAL A 233 -3.48 -25.95 -17.04
C VAL A 233 -3.49 -25.18 -15.73
N ARG A 234 -2.40 -24.51 -15.38
CA ARG A 234 -2.29 -23.73 -14.15
C ARG A 234 -3.35 -22.63 -14.09
N ASN A 235 -3.50 -21.84 -15.15
CA ASN A 235 -4.39 -20.68 -15.13
C ASN A 235 -5.86 -21.10 -15.20
N ARG A 236 -6.20 -22.21 -15.88
CA ARG A 236 -7.52 -22.81 -15.80
C ARG A 236 -7.88 -23.18 -14.35
N LEU A 237 -6.98 -23.86 -13.63
CA LEU A 237 -7.20 -24.20 -12.23
C LEU A 237 -7.36 -22.97 -11.33
N ILE A 238 -6.58 -21.91 -11.56
CA ILE A 238 -6.73 -20.64 -10.86
C ILE A 238 -8.15 -20.07 -11.05
N VAL A 239 -8.67 -20.08 -12.28
CA VAL A 239 -10.02 -19.58 -12.57
C VAL A 239 -11.08 -20.41 -11.84
N HIS A 240 -11.00 -21.74 -11.90
CA HIS A 240 -11.95 -22.61 -11.18
C HIS A 240 -11.88 -22.42 -9.67
N LEU A 241 -10.67 -22.29 -9.08
CA LEU A 241 -10.52 -22.04 -7.64
C LEU A 241 -11.14 -20.69 -7.23
N LEU A 242 -10.95 -19.64 -8.04
CA LEU A 242 -11.50 -18.31 -7.73
C LEU A 242 -13.03 -18.31 -7.84
N LEU A 243 -13.59 -18.92 -8.88
CA LEU A 243 -15.04 -18.98 -9.11
C LEU A 243 -15.76 -19.89 -8.10
N ASN A 244 -15.24 -21.10 -7.86
CA ASN A 244 -15.93 -22.09 -7.03
C ASN A 244 -15.81 -21.78 -5.53
N LEU A 245 -14.68 -21.20 -5.10
CA LEU A 245 -14.37 -21.04 -3.67
C LEU A 245 -14.34 -19.58 -3.19
N GLY A 246 -14.47 -18.61 -4.08
CA GLY A 246 -14.46 -17.19 -3.73
C GLY A 246 -13.16 -16.72 -3.06
N LEU A 247 -12.02 -17.33 -3.40
CA LEU A 247 -10.74 -17.02 -2.77
C LEU A 247 -10.31 -15.59 -3.04
N ARG A 248 -9.74 -14.94 -2.02
CA ARG A 248 -8.98 -13.70 -2.26
C ARG A 248 -7.66 -14.03 -2.95
N LYS A 249 -7.16 -13.14 -3.79
CA LYS A 249 -5.86 -13.27 -4.47
C LYS A 249 -4.72 -13.68 -3.53
N GLY A 250 -4.66 -13.10 -2.34
CA GLY A 250 -3.63 -13.43 -1.34
C GLY A 250 -3.76 -14.84 -0.77
N GLU A 251 -4.98 -15.38 -0.68
CA GLU A 251 -5.22 -16.76 -0.23
C GLU A 251 -4.77 -17.73 -1.31
N LEU A 252 -5.22 -17.52 -2.56
CA LEU A 252 -4.83 -18.34 -3.71
C LEU A 252 -3.30 -18.44 -3.88
N LEU A 253 -2.61 -17.30 -3.80
CA LEU A 253 -1.15 -17.24 -3.96
C LEU A 253 -0.36 -17.82 -2.76
N GLY A 254 -1.04 -18.08 -1.64
CA GLY A 254 -0.48 -18.66 -0.42
C GLY A 254 -0.70 -20.16 -0.26
N ILE A 255 -1.47 -20.80 -1.16
CA ILE A 255 -1.76 -22.25 -1.11
C ILE A 255 -0.46 -23.05 -1.35
N LYS A 256 -0.15 -23.94 -0.42
CA LYS A 256 0.93 -24.93 -0.52
C LYS A 256 0.36 -26.31 -0.87
N VAL A 257 1.22 -27.23 -1.33
CA VAL A 257 0.78 -28.60 -1.68
C VAL A 257 0.21 -29.33 -0.46
N GLY A 258 0.86 -29.18 0.70
CA GLY A 258 0.39 -29.78 1.95
C GLY A 258 -0.92 -29.22 2.50
N ASP A 259 -1.50 -28.20 1.88
CA ASP A 259 -2.79 -27.62 2.28
C ASP A 259 -3.98 -28.39 1.69
N MET A 260 -3.71 -29.27 0.74
CA MET A 260 -4.71 -29.99 -0.03
C MET A 260 -4.78 -31.44 0.46
N ASN A 261 -5.93 -31.81 1.02
CA ASN A 261 -6.31 -33.21 1.21
C ASN A 261 -7.32 -33.59 0.12
N LEU A 262 -6.79 -33.97 -1.05
CA LEU A 262 -7.59 -34.23 -2.24
C LEU A 262 -8.35 -35.57 -2.17
N GLU A 263 -8.03 -36.46 -1.23
CA GLU A 263 -8.82 -37.67 -0.98
C GLU A 263 -10.14 -37.33 -0.27
N LYS A 264 -10.10 -36.33 0.63
CA LYS A 264 -11.28 -35.81 1.33
C LYS A 264 -11.92 -34.61 0.63
N ASN A 265 -11.38 -34.20 -0.52
CA ASN A 265 -11.79 -32.99 -1.23
C ASN A 265 -11.71 -31.72 -0.37
N GLU A 266 -10.71 -31.64 0.50
CA GLU A 266 -10.48 -30.52 1.42
C GLU A 266 -9.29 -29.67 0.96
N LEU A 267 -9.48 -28.34 0.98
CA LEU A 267 -8.44 -27.33 0.80
C LEU A 267 -8.41 -26.42 2.02
N THR A 268 -7.30 -26.42 2.75
CA THR A 268 -7.14 -25.58 3.94
C THR A 268 -6.45 -24.27 3.60
N ILE A 269 -7.12 -23.15 3.82
CA ILE A 269 -6.51 -21.82 3.72
C ILE A 269 -5.87 -21.49 5.06
N HIS A 270 -4.54 -21.43 5.09
CA HIS A 270 -3.78 -21.02 6.27
C HIS A 270 -3.38 -19.54 6.21
N ARG A 271 -3.20 -18.95 7.40
CA ARG A 271 -2.56 -17.64 7.55
C ARG A 271 -1.10 -17.85 7.93
N ARG A 272 -0.18 -17.53 7.02
CA ARG A 272 1.27 -17.71 7.20
C ARG A 272 2.00 -16.38 7.10
N ALA A 273 1.73 -15.47 8.04
CA ALA A 273 2.46 -14.21 8.04
C ALA A 273 3.94 -14.48 8.34
N ASP A 274 4.83 -13.79 7.62
CA ASP A 274 6.28 -13.86 7.83
C ASP A 274 6.85 -15.28 7.63
N ASP A 275 6.27 -16.05 6.70
CA ASP A 275 6.72 -17.41 6.36
C ASP A 275 8.16 -17.38 5.81
N VAL A 276 9.06 -18.09 6.48
CA VAL A 276 10.49 -18.24 6.13
C VAL A 276 10.64 -18.99 4.82
N GLU A 277 9.75 -19.96 4.56
CA GLU A 277 9.77 -20.79 3.35
C GLU A 277 9.26 -20.04 2.12
N ASP A 278 8.73 -18.82 2.28
CA ASP A 278 8.31 -17.99 1.17
C ASP A 278 9.43 -17.01 0.78
N PRO A 279 10.10 -17.19 -0.37
CA PRO A 279 11.23 -16.35 -0.75
C PRO A 279 10.80 -14.94 -1.21
N ARG A 280 9.50 -14.67 -1.37
CA ARG A 280 9.01 -13.40 -1.88
C ARG A 280 9.17 -12.31 -0.84
N SER A 281 9.79 -11.20 -1.24
CA SER A 281 9.86 -9.98 -0.43
C SER A 281 8.48 -9.39 -0.15
N ILE A 282 7.58 -9.47 -1.12
CA ILE A 282 6.16 -9.12 -0.96
C ILE A 282 5.36 -10.42 -0.89
N GLN A 283 5.18 -10.90 0.33
CA GLN A 283 4.41 -12.11 0.59
C GLN A 283 2.91 -11.88 0.37
N PRO A 284 2.21 -12.78 -0.35
CA PRO A 284 0.75 -12.80 -0.32
C PRO A 284 0.29 -13.26 1.06
N ASN A 285 -0.69 -12.54 1.62
CA ASN A 285 -1.23 -12.88 2.93
C ASN A 285 -2.75 -12.98 2.89
N ALA A 286 -3.27 -13.96 3.63
CA ALA A 286 -4.70 -14.08 3.89
C ALA A 286 -5.13 -12.97 4.85
N LYS A 287 -6.18 -12.22 4.46
CA LYS A 287 -6.78 -11.18 5.32
C LYS A 287 -7.62 -11.80 6.43
N THR A 288 -8.27 -12.92 6.14
CA THR A 288 -9.23 -13.60 7.02
C THR A 288 -8.61 -14.77 7.78
N ASN A 289 -9.32 -15.26 8.80
CA ASN A 289 -8.91 -16.43 9.58
C ASN A 289 -8.79 -17.68 8.69
N ALA A 290 -7.97 -18.62 9.18
CA ALA A 290 -7.80 -19.91 8.53
C ALA A 290 -9.15 -20.66 8.45
N ARG A 291 -9.36 -21.37 7.35
CA ARG A 291 -10.60 -22.14 7.12
C ARG A 291 -10.37 -23.30 6.17
N ILE A 292 -11.18 -24.34 6.32
CA ILE A 292 -11.26 -25.45 5.37
C ILE A 292 -12.33 -25.11 4.33
N LEU A 293 -12.03 -25.38 3.08
CA LEU A 293 -12.93 -25.26 1.93
C LEU A 293 -13.06 -26.62 1.27
N TYR A 294 -14.24 -26.93 0.75
CA TYR A 294 -14.48 -28.18 0.05
C TYR A 294 -14.46 -27.92 -1.45
N VAL A 295 -13.73 -28.75 -2.18
CA VAL A 295 -13.70 -28.74 -3.64
C VAL A 295 -14.59 -29.85 -4.20
N ASP A 296 -15.12 -29.68 -5.40
CA ASP A 296 -15.80 -30.78 -6.08
C ASP A 296 -14.79 -31.84 -6.57
N GLN A 297 -15.29 -33.05 -6.86
CA GLN A 297 -14.44 -34.19 -7.25
C GLN A 297 -13.67 -33.94 -8.55
N GLU A 298 -14.25 -33.19 -9.49
CA GLU A 298 -13.61 -32.88 -10.77
C GLU A 298 -12.41 -31.97 -10.56
N LEU A 299 -12.59 -30.90 -9.77
CA LEU A 299 -11.56 -29.96 -9.40
C LEU A 299 -10.47 -30.61 -8.55
N ALA A 300 -10.84 -31.48 -7.59
CA ALA A 300 -9.88 -32.24 -6.80
C ALA A 300 -8.99 -33.13 -7.69
N SER A 301 -9.60 -33.84 -8.63
CA SER A 301 -8.89 -34.69 -9.60
C SER A 301 -7.97 -33.88 -10.50
N ALA A 302 -8.42 -32.70 -10.96
CA ALA A 302 -7.64 -31.80 -11.79
C ALA A 302 -6.45 -31.18 -11.02
N LEU A 303 -6.64 -30.82 -9.76
CA LEU A 303 -5.57 -30.34 -8.87
C LEU A 303 -4.54 -31.44 -8.61
N HIS A 304 -4.99 -32.67 -8.34
CA HIS A 304 -4.11 -33.82 -8.15
C HIS A 304 -3.25 -34.07 -9.40
N ALA A 305 -3.88 -34.10 -10.58
CA ALA A 305 -3.17 -34.26 -11.84
C ALA A 305 -2.14 -33.13 -12.08
N TYR A 306 -2.46 -31.89 -11.72
CA TYR A 306 -1.53 -30.77 -11.83
C TYR A 306 -0.32 -30.92 -10.90
N VAL A 307 -0.54 -31.29 -9.63
CA VAL A 307 0.54 -31.48 -8.66
C VAL A 307 1.49 -32.58 -9.11
N VAL A 308 0.96 -33.72 -9.57
CA VAL A 308 1.75 -34.87 -9.98
C VAL A 308 2.47 -34.64 -11.31
N LYS A 309 1.76 -34.19 -12.36
CA LYS A 309 2.29 -34.19 -13.73
C LYS A 309 3.06 -32.93 -14.10
N PHE A 310 2.69 -31.79 -13.52
CA PHE A 310 3.15 -30.48 -14.00
C PHE A 310 4.03 -29.75 -12.98
N ARG A 311 3.75 -29.88 -11.68
CA ARG A 311 4.52 -29.17 -10.65
C ARG A 311 5.87 -29.82 -10.36
N GLN A 312 5.96 -31.15 -10.41
CA GLN A 312 7.23 -31.87 -10.20
C GLN A 312 8.31 -31.48 -11.23
N THR A 313 7.87 -31.09 -12.43
CA THR A 313 8.74 -30.77 -13.57
C THR A 313 9.29 -29.33 -13.54
N VAL A 314 8.80 -28.49 -12.63
CA VAL A 314 9.25 -27.09 -12.48
C VAL A 314 10.31 -27.02 -11.39
N GLY A 315 11.57 -26.74 -11.78
CA GLY A 315 12.68 -26.53 -10.83
C GLY A 315 12.34 -25.44 -9.81
N GLY A 316 12.54 -25.74 -8.52
CA GLY A 316 12.19 -24.86 -7.39
C GLY A 316 10.92 -25.26 -6.62
N ALA A 317 10.27 -26.37 -6.97
CA ALA A 317 9.20 -26.96 -6.15
C ALA A 317 9.78 -27.55 -4.85
N TRP A 318 9.81 -26.76 -3.79
CA TRP A 318 10.06 -27.24 -2.43
C TRP A 318 9.06 -28.36 -2.07
N MET A 319 9.56 -29.57 -1.82
CA MET A 319 8.83 -30.58 -1.07
C MET A 319 8.98 -30.25 0.42
N PRO A 320 7.90 -30.27 1.23
CA PRO A 320 8.09 -30.49 2.66
C PRO A 320 8.64 -31.91 2.82
N SER A 321 9.75 -32.03 3.54
CA SER A 321 10.23 -33.32 4.04
C SER A 321 9.08 -34.05 4.74
N CYS A 322 8.96 -35.35 4.47
CA CYS A 322 7.94 -36.27 4.97
C CYS A 322 7.66 -36.15 6.47
#